data_AF-A0AAP9S5B0-F1
#
_entry.id   AF-A0AAP9S5B0-F1
#
_cell.length_a   1.000
_cell.length_b   1.000
_cell.length_c   1.000
_cell.angle_alpha   90.00
_cell.angle_beta   90.00
_cell.angle_gamma   90.00
#
_symmetry.space_group_name_H-M   'P 1'
#
loop_
_entity.id
_entity.type
_entity.pdbx_description
1 polymer ?
#
loop_
_entity_poly.entity_id
_entity_poly.type
_entity_poly.pdbx_seq_one_letter_code
_entity_poly.pdbx_strand_id
1 'polypeptide(L)' 'MKLEYSGNVNDIMKQIKHIMIDKGLRQKDICNITGWSRQTVSNLLAGRTPNPGINIIYTLCKAIGCNLYVDID' A
#
# COMPACT_ATOMS: atom_id res chain seq x y z
N MET A 1 0.11 13.27 4.71
CA MET A 1 1.22 12.79 3.85
C MET A 1 0.67 12.32 2.52
N LYS A 2 1.35 12.62 1.41
CA LYS A 2 0.91 12.32 0.04
C LYS A 2 1.79 11.19 -0.54
N LEU A 3 1.22 10.36 -1.42
CA LEU A 3 1.90 9.26 -2.09
C LEU A 3 1.64 9.41 -3.61
N GLU A 4 2.70 9.56 -4.38
CA GLU A 4 2.65 9.80 -5.83
C GLU A 4 2.86 8.49 -6.60
N TYR A 5 2.01 8.24 -7.59
CA TYR A 5 2.09 7.06 -8.43
C TYR A 5 2.86 7.35 -9.72
N SER A 6 4.02 6.73 -9.89
CA SER A 6 4.88 6.86 -11.09
C SER A 6 4.60 5.80 -12.18
N GLY A 7 3.48 5.07 -12.10
CA GLY A 7 3.20 3.93 -12.99
C GLY A 7 3.92 2.62 -12.60
N ASN A 8 4.77 2.63 -11.57
CA ASN A 8 5.44 1.43 -11.05
C ASN A 8 4.91 1.04 -9.66
N VAL A 9 4.20 -0.09 -9.62
CA VAL A 9 3.62 -0.65 -8.38
C VAL A 9 4.70 -0.94 -7.33
N ASN A 10 5.90 -1.40 -7.73
CA ASN A 10 6.95 -1.72 -6.78
C ASN A 10 7.44 -0.49 -6.03
N ASP A 11 7.44 0.68 -6.67
CA ASP A 11 7.87 1.92 -6.03
C ASP A 11 6.80 2.42 -5.05
N ILE A 12 5.52 2.28 -5.38
CA ILE A 12 4.43 2.49 -4.41
C ILE A 12 4.58 1.57 -3.20
N MET A 13 4.84 0.28 -3.40
CA MET A 13 4.94 -0.67 -2.29
C MET A 13 6.14 -0.37 -1.39
N LYS A 14 7.26 0.11 -1.96
CA LYS A 14 8.39 0.64 -1.18
C LYS A 14 8.00 1.87 -0.38
N GLN A 15 7.34 2.85 -1.00
CA GLN A 15 6.85 4.04 -0.31
C GLN A 15 5.94 3.64 0.85
N ILE A 16 4.93 2.80 0.63
CA ILE A 16 4.04 2.27 1.67
C ILE A 16 4.84 1.66 2.84
N LYS A 17 5.88 0.86 2.57
CA LYS A 17 6.72 0.27 3.62
C LYS A 17 7.47 1.32 4.45
N HIS A 18 8.05 2.34 3.81
CA HIS A 18 8.73 3.42 4.54
C HIS A 18 7.75 4.14 5.49
N ILE A 19 6.56 4.46 4.98
CA ILE A 19 5.50 5.09 5.75
C ILE A 19 5.06 4.22 6.93
N MET A 20 4.94 2.91 6.73
CA MET A 20 4.63 1.98 7.81
C MET A 20 5.68 2.05 8.92
N ILE A 21 6.97 2.07 8.56
CA ILE A 21 8.08 2.19 9.51
C ILE A 21 7.98 3.50 10.29
N ASP A 22 7.81 4.62 9.59
CA ASP A 22 7.71 5.95 10.19
C ASP A 22 6.52 6.07 11.17
N LYS A 23 5.42 5.35 10.88
CA LYS A 23 4.21 5.33 11.71
C LYS A 23 4.18 4.20 12.74
N GLY A 24 5.20 3.35 12.81
CA GLY A 24 5.23 2.18 13.69
C GLY A 24 4.16 1.12 13.36
N LEU A 25 3.62 1.13 12.13
CA LEU A 25 2.64 0.17 11.65
C LEU A 25 3.29 -1.14 11.22
N ARG A 26 2.63 -2.25 11.50
CA ARG A 26 3.03 -3.60 11.10
C ARG A 26 2.01 -4.18 10.12
N GLN A 27 2.40 -5.24 9.40
CA GLN A 27 1.49 -5.92 8.47
C GLN A 27 0.21 -6.43 9.15
N LYS A 28 0.28 -6.79 10.44
CA LYS A 28 -0.90 -7.20 11.23
C LYS A 28 -1.94 -6.09 11.34
N ASP A 29 -1.50 -4.83 11.39
CA ASP A 29 -2.39 -3.69 11.55
C ASP A 29 -3.15 -3.45 10.24
N ILE A 30 -2.47 -3.61 9.11
CA ILE A 30 -3.13 -3.63 7.79
C ILE A 30 -4.15 -4.77 7.72
N CYS A 31 -3.79 -5.99 8.14
CA CYS A 31 -4.73 -7.12 8.15
C CYS A 31 -6.00 -6.80 8.97
N ASN A 32 -5.83 -6.20 10.15
CA ASN A 32 -6.94 -5.84 11.04
C ASN A 32 -7.86 -4.77 10.41
N ILE A 33 -7.29 -3.81 9.67
CA ILE A 33 -8.05 -2.72 9.06
C ILE A 33 -8.76 -3.17 7.78
N THR A 34 -8.10 -3.99 6.95
CA THR A 34 -8.63 -4.37 5.63
C THR A 34 -9.41 -5.69 5.64
N GLY A 35 -9.26 -6.49 6.70
CA GLY A 35 -9.77 -7.87 6.76
C GLY A 35 -9.01 -8.85 5.86
N TRP A 36 -7.91 -8.43 5.23
CA TRP A 36 -7.14 -9.30 4.35
C TRP A 36 -6.30 -10.31 5.11
N SER A 37 -6.04 -11.44 4.45
CA SER A 37 -5.11 -12.43 4.98
C SER A 37 -3.69 -11.87 5.08
N ARG A 38 -2.90 -12.37 6.04
CA ARG A 38 -1.47 -12.05 6.15
C ARG A 38 -0.72 -12.37 4.86
N GLN A 39 -1.09 -13.43 4.16
CA GLN A 39 -0.47 -13.81 2.90
C GLN A 39 -0.73 -12.76 1.82
N THR A 40 -1.96 -12.26 1.72
CA THR A 40 -2.35 -11.20 0.77
C THR A 40 -1.54 -9.93 1.03
N VAL A 41 -1.48 -9.47 2.28
CA VAL A 41 -0.71 -8.27 2.65
C VAL A 41 0.78 -8.44 2.35
N SER A 42 1.35 -9.61 2.70
CA SER A 42 2.75 -9.92 2.42
C SER A 42 3.05 -9.91 0.92
N ASN A 43 2.21 -10.54 0.10
CA ASN A 43 2.38 -10.58 -1.36
C ASN A 43 2.31 -9.19 -1.98
N LEU A 44 1.35 -8.37 -1.57
CA LEU A 44 1.20 -6.99 -2.04
C LEU A 44 2.43 -6.16 -1.72
N LEU A 45 2.82 -6.11 -0.45
CA LEU A 45 3.97 -5.31 -0.01
C LEU A 45 5.28 -5.83 -0.62
N ALA A 46 5.40 -7.14 -0.87
CA ALA A 46 6.56 -7.71 -1.55
C ALA A 46 6.60 -7.46 -3.07
N GLY A 47 5.57 -6.84 -3.66
CA GLY A 47 5.48 -6.65 -5.11
C GLY A 47 5.25 -7.95 -5.89
N ARG A 48 4.77 -9.01 -5.21
CA ARG A 48 4.52 -10.33 -5.81
C ARG A 48 3.14 -10.46 -6.43
N THR A 49 2.27 -9.49 -6.19
CA THR A 49 0.98 -9.37 -6.90
C THR A 49 1.22 -8.54 -8.16
N PRO A 50 1.15 -9.13 -9.37
CA PRO A 50 1.30 -8.38 -10.60
C PRO A 50 0.09 -7.46 -10.80
N ASN A 51 0.34 -6.20 -11.17
CA ASN A 51 -0.67 -5.20 -11.52
C ASN A 51 -1.89 -5.14 -10.58
N PRO A 52 -1.71 -4.91 -9.26
CA PRO A 52 -2.83 -4.70 -8.36
C PRO A 52 -3.68 -3.53 -8.84
N GLY A 53 -5.00 -3.73 -8.89
CA GLY A 53 -5.93 -2.68 -9.29
C GLY A 53 -5.83 -1.46 -8.38
N ILE A 54 -6.19 -0.28 -8.90
CA ILE A 54 -6.10 1.00 -8.19
C ILE A 54 -6.84 0.96 -6.83
N ASN A 55 -7.96 0.24 -6.75
CA ASN A 55 -8.72 0.06 -5.51
C ASN A 55 -7.92 -0.64 -4.39
N ILE A 56 -7.02 -1.58 -4.75
CA ILE A 56 -6.16 -2.27 -3.79
C ILE A 56 -5.12 -1.29 -3.24
N ILE A 57 -4.49 -0.51 -4.13
CA ILE A 57 -3.52 0.51 -3.77
C ILE A 57 -4.17 1.57 -2.87
N TYR A 58 -5.35 2.07 -3.26
CA TYR A 58 -6.14 3.01 -2.49
C TYR A 58 -6.48 2.48 -1.09
N THR A 59 -6.89 1.22 -1.00
CA THR A 59 -7.22 0.56 0.28
C THR A 59 -5.98 0.46 1.17
N LEU A 60 -4.81 0.11 0.62
CA LEU A 60 -3.54 0.11 1.36
C LEU A 60 -3.19 1.51 1.86
N CYS A 61 -3.29 2.53 1.01
CA CYS A 61 -3.04 3.92 1.40
C CYS A 61 -3.95 4.35 2.55
N LYS A 62 -5.26 4.05 2.49
CA LYS A 62 -6.17 4.32 3.60
C LYS A 62 -5.79 3.57 4.87
N ALA A 63 -5.42 2.29 4.77
CA ALA A 63 -5.06 1.47 5.92
C ALA A 63 -3.83 2.02 6.67
N ILE A 64 -2.90 2.67 5.95
CA ILE A 64 -1.75 3.33 6.56
C ILE A 64 -2.00 4.82 6.87
N GLY A 65 -3.22 5.33 6.68
CA GLY A 65 -3.58 6.73 6.93
C GLY A 65 -2.95 7.73 5.95
N CYS A 66 -2.91 7.37 4.67
CA CYS A 66 -2.43 8.22 3.57
C CYS A 66 -3.52 8.37 2.49
N ASN A 67 -3.49 9.51 1.81
CA ASN A 67 -4.31 9.73 0.62
C ASN A 67 -3.49 9.37 -0.63
N LEU A 68 -4.08 8.56 -1.51
CA LEU A 68 -3.51 8.27 -2.82
C LEU A 68 -3.78 9.47 -3.74
N TYR A 69 -2.72 10.03 -4.34
CA TYR A 69 -2.84 11.05 -5.38
C TYR A 69 -2.42 10.42 -6.70
N VAL A 70 -3.29 10.53 -7.70
CA VAL A 70 -3.02 10.06 -9.06
C VAL A 70 -3.14 11.27 -9.96
N ASP A 71 -2.04 11.61 -10.62
CA ASP A 71 -2.05 12.60 -11.69
C ASP A 71 -2.35 11.88 -13.01
N ILE A 72 -3.26 12.44 -13.80
CA ILE A 72 -3.66 11.87 -15.09
C ILE A 72 -3.60 13.04 -16.09
N ASP A 73 -2.57 13.03 -16.92
CA ASP A 73 -2.43 13.93 -18.08
C ASP A 73 -3.42 13.57 -19.20
#